data_AF-A0A959NF72-F1
#
_entry.id   AF-A0A959NF72-F1
#
_cell.length_a   1.000
_cell.length_b   1.000
_cell.length_c   1.000
_cell.angle_alpha   90.00
_cell.angle_beta   90.00
_cell.angle_gamma   90.00
#
_symmetry.space_group_name_H-M   'P 1'
#
loop_
_entity.id
_entity.type
_entity.pdbx_description
1 polymer ?
#
loop_
_entity_poly.entity_id
_entity_poly.type
_entity_poly.pdbx_seq_one_letter_code
_entity_poly.pdbx_strand_id
1 'polypeptide(L)'
;MFNFSKTKPFTRQHVVEAVNYYLQKPGIHLSKVDRYNIDRLYMNNLEYVPEANRFKYKSKRKFIKHFYATPANLFEVHAKDFDLVINPVVQYTISKEQNNSDKLFLNTRGVTLRGKIANKIGFYTYLTDNQERA
;
A
#
# COMPACT_ATOMS: atom_id res chain seq x y z
N MET A 1 -31.88 8.97 5.24
CA MET A 1 -31.29 9.08 3.88
C MET A 1 -29.83 8.63 3.95
N PHE A 2 -29.54 7.36 3.64
CA PHE A 2 -28.16 6.89 3.52
C PHE A 2 -27.71 7.08 2.08
N ASN A 3 -27.03 8.19 1.82
CA ASN A 3 -26.43 8.47 0.52
C ASN A 3 -25.07 7.76 0.47
N PHE A 4 -25.07 6.46 0.14
CA PHE A 4 -23.82 5.74 -0.08
C PHE A 4 -23.28 6.11 -1.45
N SER A 5 -22.13 6.79 -1.42
CA SER A 5 -21.44 7.30 -2.60
C SER A 5 -21.19 6.19 -3.64
N LYS A 6 -21.16 6.60 -4.91
CA LYS A 6 -20.76 5.91 -6.13
C LYS A 6 -19.38 5.19 -6.10
N THR A 7 -18.82 4.85 -4.96
CA THR A 7 -17.58 4.07 -4.88
C THR A 7 -17.95 2.61 -5.05
N LYS A 8 -17.85 2.07 -6.27
CA LYS A 8 -17.76 0.61 -6.46
C LYS A 8 -16.55 0.14 -5.64
N PRO A 9 -16.72 -0.62 -4.55
CA PRO A 9 -15.59 -1.00 -3.72
C PRO A 9 -14.82 -2.10 -4.46
N PHE A 10 -13.76 -1.72 -5.16
CA PHE A 10 -12.87 -2.67 -5.82
C PHE A 10 -11.86 -3.21 -4.81
N THR A 11 -11.80 -4.53 -4.69
CA THR A 11 -10.76 -5.18 -3.89
C THR A 11 -9.40 -5.03 -4.57
N ARG A 12 -8.32 -5.05 -3.78
CA ARG A 12 -6.95 -5.03 -4.30
C ARG A 12 -6.70 -6.17 -5.31
N GLN A 13 -7.26 -7.34 -5.03
CA GLN A 13 -7.24 -8.50 -5.92
C GLN A 13 -7.88 -8.19 -7.27
N HIS A 14 -9.10 -7.66 -7.28
CA HIS A 14 -9.82 -7.34 -8.51
C HIS A 14 -9.04 -6.32 -9.36
N VAL A 15 -8.44 -5.31 -8.72
CA VAL A 15 -7.61 -4.33 -9.44
C VAL A 15 -6.40 -5.00 -10.11
N VAL A 16 -5.69 -5.89 -9.40
CA VAL A 16 -4.55 -6.65 -9.96
C VAL A 16 -4.98 -7.57 -11.10
N GLU A 17 -6.10 -8.28 -10.94
CA GLU A 17 -6.66 -9.15 -11.97
C GLU A 17 -7.11 -8.36 -13.22
N ALA A 18 -7.70 -7.19 -13.04
CA ALA A 18 -8.11 -6.31 -14.13
C ALA A 18 -6.89 -5.81 -14.94
N VAL A 19 -5.79 -5.46 -14.26
CA VAL A 19 -4.53 -5.09 -14.92
C VAL A 19 -3.93 -6.29 -15.65
N ASN A 20 -3.89 -7.47 -15.02
CA ASN A 20 -3.42 -8.70 -15.67
C ASN A 20 -4.23 -9.02 -16.93
N TYR A 21 -5.55 -8.93 -16.85
CA TYR A 21 -6.45 -9.15 -17.98
C TYR A 21 -6.22 -8.12 -19.09
N TYR A 22 -6.06 -6.83 -18.72
CA TYR A 22 -5.74 -5.80 -19.69
C TYR A 22 -4.45 -6.15 -20.42
N LEU A 23 -3.35 -6.41 -19.71
CA LEU A 23 -2.03 -6.70 -20.29
C LEU A 23 -1.95 -7.91 -21.22
N GLN A 24 -2.92 -8.83 -21.17
CA GLN A 24 -2.99 -9.99 -22.06
C GLN A 24 -3.61 -9.67 -23.43
N LYS A 25 -4.24 -8.50 -23.62
CA LYS A 25 -4.87 -8.18 -24.90
C LYS A 25 -3.82 -7.91 -25.99
N PRO A 26 -4.05 -8.37 -27.23
CA PRO A 26 -3.16 -8.09 -28.35
C PRO A 26 -3.16 -6.59 -28.69
N GLY A 27 -2.03 -6.09 -29.19
CA GLY A 27 -1.92 -4.71 -29.68
C GLY A 27 -1.85 -3.62 -28.59
N ILE A 28 -1.56 -3.98 -27.34
CA ILE A 28 -1.38 -2.99 -26.29
C ILE A 28 -0.05 -2.26 -26.43
N HIS A 29 -0.14 -0.93 -26.45
CA HIS A 29 1.00 -0.03 -26.36
C HIS A 29 1.00 0.66 -25.00
N LEU A 30 1.93 0.27 -24.13
CA LEU A 30 2.13 0.92 -22.85
C LEU A 30 3.14 2.06 -22.97
N SER A 31 2.76 3.26 -22.52
CA SER A 31 3.70 4.34 -22.34
C SER A 31 4.69 4.03 -21.21
N LYS A 32 5.75 4.83 -21.09
CA LYS A 32 6.69 4.72 -19.95
C LYS A 32 5.98 4.95 -18.61
N VAL A 33 5.01 5.87 -18.60
CA VAL A 33 4.22 6.21 -17.41
C VAL A 33 3.30 5.04 -17.03
N ASP A 34 2.67 4.39 -18.02
CA ASP A 34 1.81 3.23 -17.77
C ASP A 34 2.60 2.09 -17.13
N ARG A 35 3.76 1.76 -17.68
CA ARG A 35 4.64 0.72 -17.11
C ARG A 35 5.04 1.06 -15.67
N TYR A 36 5.44 2.31 -15.43
CA TYR A 36 5.78 2.78 -14.09
C TYR A 36 4.61 2.61 -13.10
N ASN A 37 3.39 3.02 -13.50
CA ASN A 37 2.21 2.91 -12.66
C ASN A 37 1.81 1.45 -12.41
N ILE A 38 1.92 0.59 -13.42
CA ILE A 38 1.66 -0.85 -13.32
C ILE A 38 2.66 -1.51 -12.35
N ASP A 39 3.95 -1.19 -12.48
CA ASP A 39 4.97 -1.72 -11.57
C ASP A 39 4.71 -1.27 -10.13
N ARG A 40 4.34 0.00 -9.92
CA ARG A 40 3.94 0.51 -8.60
C ARG A 40 2.70 -0.19 -8.07
N LEU A 41 1.72 -0.47 -8.92
CA LEU A 41 0.51 -1.19 -8.56
C LEU A 41 0.85 -2.61 -8.09
N TYR A 42 1.74 -3.33 -8.78
CA TYR A 42 2.17 -4.65 -8.34
C TYR A 42 2.98 -4.62 -7.05
N MET A 43 3.92 -3.68 -6.90
CA MET A 43 4.68 -3.51 -5.64
C MET A 43 3.77 -3.26 -4.44
N ASN A 44 2.72 -2.47 -4.62
CA ASN A 44 1.74 -2.16 -3.57
C ASN A 44 0.74 -3.30 -3.29
N ASN A 45 0.71 -4.36 -4.10
CA ASN A 45 -0.27 -5.45 -4.03
C ASN A 45 0.40 -6.82 -4.22
N LEU A 46 1.63 -6.99 -3.74
CA LEU A 46 2.43 -8.20 -3.95
C LEU A 46 1.75 -9.48 -3.48
N GLU A 47 0.89 -9.40 -2.47
CA GLU A 47 0.08 -10.51 -1.99
C GLU A 47 -0.80 -11.13 -3.10
N TYR A 48 -1.21 -10.36 -4.11
CA TYR A 48 -2.00 -10.81 -5.26
C TYR A 48 -1.17 -11.04 -6.53
N VAL A 49 0.13 -10.78 -6.50
CA VAL A 49 1.05 -11.06 -7.61
C VAL A 49 1.45 -12.54 -7.57
N PRO A 50 1.42 -13.27 -8.70
CA PRO A 50 1.91 -14.64 -8.75
C PRO A 50 3.34 -14.74 -8.25
N GLU A 51 3.66 -15.74 -7.43
CA GLU A 51 4.97 -15.91 -6.81
C GLU A 51 6.11 -15.89 -7.84
N ALA A 52 5.89 -16.55 -8.97
CA ALA A 52 6.81 -16.58 -10.10
C ALA A 52 7.15 -15.19 -10.68
N ASN A 53 6.37 -14.15 -10.41
CA ASN A 53 6.63 -12.78 -10.86
C ASN A 53 7.15 -11.85 -9.77
N ARG A 54 7.06 -12.22 -8.48
CA ARG A 54 7.42 -11.35 -7.35
C ARG A 54 8.90 -10.94 -7.37
N PHE A 55 9.78 -11.79 -7.90
CA PHE A 55 11.21 -11.52 -7.96
C PHE A 55 11.56 -10.24 -8.75
N LYS A 56 10.71 -9.84 -9.70
CA LYS A 56 10.87 -8.62 -10.52
C LYS A 56 10.81 -7.33 -9.70
N TYR A 57 10.16 -7.39 -8.54
CA TYR A 57 9.89 -6.22 -7.69
C TYR A 57 10.82 -6.12 -6.48
N LYS A 58 11.85 -6.98 -6.39
CA LYS A 58 12.82 -6.95 -5.30
C LYS A 58 13.62 -5.63 -5.29
N SER A 59 13.85 -5.09 -4.11
CA SER A 59 14.68 -3.89 -3.92
C SER A 59 16.12 -4.12 -4.38
N LYS A 60 16.70 -3.12 -5.06
CA LYS A 60 18.11 -3.14 -5.47
C LYS A 60 19.09 -3.06 -4.30
N ARG A 61 18.70 -2.39 -3.22
CA ARG A 61 19.49 -2.23 -1.99
C ARG A 61 18.60 -2.53 -0.80
N LYS A 62 19.02 -3.48 0.04
CA LYS A 62 18.37 -3.79 1.31
C LYS A 62 19.19 -3.14 2.41
N PHE A 63 18.61 -2.18 3.14
CA PHE A 63 19.30 -1.49 4.22
C PHE A 63 19.51 -2.42 5.43
N ILE A 64 18.61 -3.39 5.63
CA ILE A 64 18.66 -4.46 6.63
C ILE A 64 18.00 -5.69 6.00
N LYS A 65 18.51 -6.92 6.20
CA LYS A 65 18.12 -8.13 5.43
C LYS A 65 16.61 -8.37 5.29
N HIS A 66 15.82 -7.97 6.28
CA HIS A 66 14.38 -8.17 6.36
C HIS A 66 13.53 -6.94 6.03
N PHE A 67 14.10 -5.73 6.06
CA PHE A 67 13.36 -4.51 5.80
C PHE A 67 13.55 -4.04 4.36
N TYR A 68 12.48 -3.55 3.75
CA TYR A 68 12.44 -3.12 2.35
C TYR A 68 12.90 -4.21 1.37
N ALA A 69 12.44 -5.45 1.59
CA ALA A 69 12.66 -6.53 0.63
C ALA A 69 12.08 -6.19 -0.75
N THR A 70 10.94 -5.49 -0.78
CA THR A 70 10.45 -4.72 -1.92
C THR A 70 10.35 -3.23 -1.58
N PRO A 71 10.40 -2.31 -2.57
CA PRO A 71 10.44 -0.88 -2.28
C PRO A 71 9.16 -0.31 -1.64
N ALA A 72 8.03 -1.00 -1.78
CA ALA A 72 6.74 -0.52 -1.30
C ALA A 72 6.42 -0.90 0.16
N ASN A 73 7.17 -1.84 0.73
CA ASN A 73 6.83 -2.45 2.01
C ASN A 73 8.02 -2.37 2.97
N LEU A 74 7.80 -1.86 4.19
CA LEU A 74 8.81 -1.87 5.25
C LEU A 74 9.15 -3.31 5.63
N PHE A 75 8.15 -4.13 5.93
CA PHE A 75 8.31 -5.55 6.23
C PHE A 75 7.22 -6.38 5.54
N GLU A 76 7.59 -7.55 5.04
CA GLU A 76 6.68 -8.43 4.32
C GLU A 76 7.03 -9.90 4.57
N VAL A 77 5.99 -10.73 4.67
CA VAL A 77 6.05 -12.19 4.78
C VAL A 77 5.10 -12.78 3.76
N HIS A 78 5.59 -13.74 3.01
CA HIS A 78 4.85 -14.45 1.97
C HIS A 78 5.08 -15.95 2.17
N ALA A 79 4.07 -16.64 2.68
CA ALA A 79 4.04 -18.08 2.89
C ALA A 79 2.83 -18.68 2.15
N LYS A 80 2.82 -20.00 1.96
CA LYS A 80 1.82 -20.72 1.15
C LYS A 80 0.36 -20.29 1.40
N ASP A 81 -0.02 -20.14 2.67
CA ASP A 81 -1.39 -19.82 3.09
C ASP A 81 -1.44 -18.54 3.95
N PHE A 82 -0.40 -17.71 3.91
CA PHE A 82 -0.32 -16.50 4.73
C PHE A 82 0.54 -15.42 4.07
N ASP A 83 -0.06 -14.25 3.85
CA ASP A 83 0.67 -13.04 3.49
C ASP A 83 0.46 -11.99 4.59
N LEU A 84 1.53 -11.29 4.93
CA LEU A 84 1.51 -10.15 5.86
C LEU A 84 2.45 -9.06 5.36
N VAL A 85 1.96 -7.83 5.35
CA VAL A 85 2.70 -6.63 5.00
C VAL A 85 2.49 -5.61 6.10
N ILE A 86 3.59 -5.01 6.57
CA ILE A 86 3.60 -4.00 7.61
C ILE A 86 4.25 -2.74 7.04
N ASN A 87 3.59 -1.60 7.18
CA ASN A 87 4.11 -0.30 6.77
C ASN A 87 3.89 0.76 7.85
N PRO A 88 4.86 1.66 8.09
CA PRO A 88 4.72 2.73 9.05
C PRO A 88 3.74 3.78 8.54
N VAL A 89 3.04 4.43 9.46
CA VAL A 89 2.23 5.62 9.23
C VAL A 89 2.91 6.77 9.93
N VAL A 90 3.20 7.83 9.20
CA VAL A 90 3.76 9.06 9.74
C VAL A 90 3.08 10.23 9.05
N GLN A 91 2.47 11.11 9.84
CA GLN A 91 1.92 12.36 9.38
C GLN A 91 2.24 13.43 10.42
N TYR A 92 2.79 14.54 9.97
CA TYR A 92 3.13 15.67 10.82
C TYR A 92 2.55 16.95 10.21
N THR A 93 1.87 17.75 11.02
CA THR A 93 1.28 19.01 10.61
C THR A 93 1.63 20.07 11.65
N ILE A 94 2.05 21.25 11.18
CA ILE A 94 2.32 22.42 12.01
C ILE A 94 1.49 23.58 11.48
N SER A 95 0.88 24.34 12.36
CA SER A 95 0.02 25.47 11.99
C SER A 95 0.20 26.63 12.96
N LYS A 96 0.00 27.85 12.46
CA LYS A 96 0.09 29.09 13.22
C LYS A 96 -1.08 29.97 12.85
N GLU A 97 -1.82 30.45 13.84
CA GLU A 97 -2.92 31.37 13.63
C GLU A 97 -2.45 32.83 13.70
N GLN A 98 -3.11 33.72 12.96
CA GLN A 98 -2.67 35.11 12.78
C GLN A 98 -2.73 35.95 14.07
N ASN A 99 -3.50 35.52 15.07
CA ASN A 99 -3.66 36.21 16.36
C ASN A 99 -3.42 35.30 17.59
N ASN A 100 -2.66 34.20 17.42
CA ASN A 100 -2.28 33.30 18.51
C ASN A 100 -0.75 33.16 18.56
N SER A 101 -0.16 33.30 19.75
CA SER A 101 1.28 33.06 19.95
C SER A 101 1.64 31.56 19.94
N ASP A 102 0.67 30.68 20.18
CA ASP A 102 0.90 29.25 20.21
C ASP A 102 1.07 28.65 18.80
N LYS A 103 1.96 27.66 18.73
CA LYS A 103 2.15 26.82 17.55
C LYS A 103 1.35 25.54 17.75
N LEU A 104 0.35 25.34 16.90
CA LEU A 104 -0.43 24.11 16.85
C LEU A 104 0.39 23.06 16.11
N PHE A 105 0.42 21.84 16.65
CA PHE A 105 0.97 20.70 15.92
C PHE A 105 0.10 19.46 16.09
N LEU A 106 0.11 18.64 15.04
CA LEU A 106 -0.45 17.29 15.03
C LEU A 106 0.64 16.32 14.57
N ASN A 107 0.93 15.32 15.39
CA ASN A 107 1.81 14.21 15.05
C ASN A 107 1.01 12.91 15.12
N THR A 108 0.68 12.37 13.95
CA THR A 108 0.07 11.05 13.80
C THR A 108 1.15 10.04 13.45
N ARG A 109 1.26 9.01 14.28
CA ARG A 109 2.22 7.92 14.08
C ARG A 109 1.55 6.57 14.30
N GLY A 110 2.01 5.56 13.57
CA GLY A 110 1.46 4.23 13.74
C GLY A 110 1.93 3.26 12.67
N VAL A 111 1.11 2.24 12.44
CA VAL A 111 1.39 1.18 11.48
C VAL A 111 0.13 0.76 10.75
N THR A 112 0.32 0.33 9.51
CA THR A 112 -0.66 -0.40 8.74
C THR A 112 -0.23 -1.85 8.65
N LEU A 113 -1.19 -2.76 8.84
CA LEU A 113 -1.04 -4.19 8.63
C LEU A 113 -2.01 -4.60 7.54
N ARG A 114 -1.55 -5.37 6.56
CA ARG A 114 -2.44 -5.96 5.56
C ARG A 114 -1.97 -7.33 5.16
N GLY A 115 -2.87 -8.14 4.64
CA GLY A 115 -2.51 -9.48 4.25
C GLY A 115 -3.69 -10.33 3.85
N LYS A 116 -3.42 -11.62 3.67
CA LYS A 116 -4.46 -12.62 3.43
C LYS A 116 -4.12 -13.97 4.06
N ILE A 117 -5.16 -14.72 4.38
CA ILE A 117 -5.10 -16.04 5.00
C ILE A 117 -5.77 -17.04 4.06
N ALA A 118 -5.07 -18.15 3.77
CA ALA A 118 -5.51 -19.27 2.94
C ALA A 118 -6.10 -18.87 1.57
N ASN A 119 -5.65 -17.74 1.01
CA ASN A 119 -6.22 -17.13 -0.22
C ASN A 119 -7.74 -16.89 -0.17
N LYS A 120 -8.35 -16.87 1.02
CA LYS A 120 -9.80 -16.79 1.22
C LYS A 120 -10.21 -15.52 1.97
N ILE A 121 -9.39 -15.08 2.92
CA ILE A 121 -9.71 -13.96 3.80
C ILE A 121 -8.62 -12.91 3.68
N GLY A 122 -8.94 -11.73 3.16
CA GLY A 122 -8.07 -10.56 3.19
C GLY A 122 -8.33 -9.73 4.45
N PHE A 123 -7.28 -9.14 5.03
CA PHE A 123 -7.41 -8.24 6.18
C PHE A 123 -6.62 -6.95 5.98
N TYR A 124 -7.07 -5.90 6.65
CA TYR A 124 -6.43 -4.61 6.72
C TYR A 124 -6.66 -4.01 8.10
N THR A 125 -5.60 -3.48 8.70
CA THR A 125 -5.64 -2.81 10.00
C THR A 125 -4.82 -1.54 9.91
N TYR A 126 -5.37 -0.46 10.45
CA TYR A 126 -4.71 0.84 10.56
C TYR A 126 -4.74 1.23 12.03
N LEU A 127 -3.57 1.21 12.66
CA LEU A 127 -3.42 1.51 14.09
C LEU A 127 -2.54 2.74 14.24
N THR A 128 -3.08 3.81 14.81
CA THR A 128 -2.37 5.08 14.98
C THR A 128 -2.66 5.72 16.32
N ASP A 129 -1.69 6.48 16.79
CA ASP A 129 -1.79 7.42 17.91
C ASP A 129 -1.65 8.85 17.38
N ASN A 130 -2.43 9.78 17.94
CA ASN A 130 -2.43 11.18 17.57
C ASN A 130 -1.98 12.02 18.76
N GLN A 131 -0.88 12.73 18.59
CA GLN A 131 -0.38 13.68 19.57
C GLN A 131 -0.65 15.09 19.07
N GLU A 132 -1.46 15.81 19.82
CA GLU A 132 -1.82 17.19 19.51
C GLU A 132 -1.39 18.13 20.63
N ARG A 133 -1.01 19.35 20.24
CA ARG A 133 -0.92 20.49 21.14
C ARG A 133 -1.85 21.58 20.62
N ALA A 134 -2.88 21.85 21.40
CA ALA A 134 -3.71 23.04 21.29
C ALA A 134 -2.98 24.23 21.95
#